data_AF-A0A6P2E2N6-F1
#
_entry.id   AF-A0A6P2E2N6-F1
#
_cell.length_a   1.000
_cell.length_b   1.000
_cell.length_c   1.000
_cell.angle_alpha   90.00
_cell.angle_beta   90.00
_cell.angle_gamma   90.00
#
_symmetry.space_group_name_H-M   'P 1'
#
loop_
_entity.id
_entity.type
_entity.pdbx_description
1 polymer ?
#
loop_
_entity_poly.entity_id
_entity_poly.type
_entity_poly.pdbx_seq_one_letter_code
_entity_poly.pdbx_strand_id
1 'polypeptide(L)'
;MRLFSSLQKRITPAQQQYTPLVNEEPTDSNEEPTDSGAWKARLAGQLPPLHDRSPFDQLISDYLTEDEKPDVSLVVCECIKHGNVDVLACILANEDIRTLCIEGPVDGRGWKTLAKAMPDSLLVAELQLSQKVILDAGKCEDLFRVLSRMPALENLSLRSVKVKRGFLFDQLRCPALPMLAKLQISGSSNPKVGVYPLVREILKACQVQSLSIDVSGAITARQHSKLAGLLHKQNRMSSLRLRIERRATPEEFECYMPFLCGKTPTPLVELDLTGCCVQVGNFNKLIEALSSNQPALESLLIGACSVAGDPNYREIVNIIDLLPLARVKRLQHLDLSSNHLPKGKMVALLKALKEAKLLS
;
A
#
# COMPACT_ATOMS: atom_id res chain seq x y z
N MET A 1 39.75 -30.23 -19.36
CA MET A 1 38.75 -29.64 -20.27
C MET A 1 37.64 -30.63 -20.52
N ARG A 2 36.46 -30.43 -19.92
CA ARG A 2 35.21 -31.07 -20.33
C ARG A 2 34.10 -30.03 -20.21
N LEU A 3 33.57 -29.63 -21.36
CA LEU A 3 32.42 -28.74 -21.50
C LEU A 3 31.15 -29.56 -21.27
N PHE A 4 30.33 -29.17 -20.30
CA PHE A 4 28.94 -29.61 -20.21
C PHE A 4 28.05 -28.43 -20.62
N SER A 5 27.49 -28.51 -21.83
CA SER A 5 26.40 -27.66 -22.29
C SER A 5 25.07 -28.24 -21.80
N SER A 6 24.49 -27.62 -20.78
CA SER A 6 23.12 -27.92 -20.35
C SER A 6 22.13 -27.15 -21.23
N LEU A 7 21.53 -27.87 -22.18
CA LEU A 7 20.34 -27.44 -22.92
C LEU A 7 19.14 -27.36 -21.97
N GLN A 8 18.88 -26.17 -21.43
CA GLN A 8 17.56 -25.85 -20.87
C GLN A 8 16.56 -25.72 -22.01
N LYS A 9 15.80 -26.79 -22.28
CA LYS A 9 14.58 -26.72 -23.09
C LYS A 9 13.60 -25.77 -22.40
N ARG A 10 13.43 -24.58 -22.97
CA ARG A 10 12.27 -23.71 -22.67
C ARG A 10 11.02 -24.41 -23.20
N ILE A 11 10.26 -25.02 -22.31
CA ILE A 11 8.89 -25.42 -22.60
C ILE A 11 8.09 -24.12 -22.67
N THR A 12 7.66 -23.77 -23.88
CA THR A 12 6.73 -22.66 -24.10
C THR A 12 5.35 -23.29 -24.04
N PRO A 13 4.48 -22.97 -23.06
CA PRO A 13 3.14 -23.53 -23.03
C PRO A 13 2.39 -23.08 -24.29
N ALA A 14 1.69 -24.03 -24.92
CA ALA A 14 0.84 -23.76 -26.07
C ALA A 14 -0.23 -22.73 -25.68
N GLN A 15 -0.44 -21.72 -26.52
CA GLN A 15 -1.53 -20.76 -26.33
C GLN A 15 -2.85 -21.47 -26.65
N GLN A 16 -3.61 -21.82 -25.62
CA GLN A 16 -5.03 -22.12 -25.78
C GLN A 16 -5.77 -20.80 -25.92
N GLN A 17 -6.42 -20.60 -27.06
CA GLN A 17 -7.28 -19.44 -27.29
C GLN A 17 -8.70 -19.82 -26.84
N TYR A 18 -9.15 -19.20 -25.76
CA TYR A 18 -10.55 -19.25 -25.37
C TYR A 18 -11.35 -18.40 -26.37
N THR A 19 -12.56 -18.83 -26.71
CA THR A 19 -13.41 -18.05 -27.61
C THR A 19 -14.00 -16.87 -26.83
N PRO A 20 -13.87 -15.62 -27.31
CA PRO A 20 -14.41 -14.45 -26.63
C PRO A 20 -15.90 -14.66 -26.34
N LEU A 21 -16.30 -14.51 -25.09
CA LEU A 21 -17.70 -14.53 -24.68
C LEU A 21 -18.30 -13.18 -25.10
N VAL A 22 -18.76 -13.08 -26.34
CA VAL A 22 -19.55 -11.92 -26.79
C VAL A 22 -20.83 -11.90 -25.96
N ASN A 23 -21.13 -10.77 -25.31
CA ASN A 23 -22.46 -10.50 -24.81
C ASN A 23 -23.31 -10.22 -26.05
N GLU A 24 -24.09 -11.21 -26.50
CA GLU A 24 -25.14 -10.93 -27.47
C GLU A 24 -26.07 -9.88 -26.84
N GLU A 25 -26.28 -8.76 -27.54
CA GLU A 25 -27.21 -7.73 -27.11
C GLU A 25 -28.62 -8.34 -26.95
N PRO A 26 -29.34 -8.09 -25.84
CA PRO A 26 -30.67 -8.62 -25.69
C PRO A 26 -31.59 -7.97 -26.73
N THR A 27 -32.17 -8.81 -27.58
CA THR A 27 -33.28 -8.40 -28.44
C THR A 27 -34.50 -8.20 -27.56
N ASP A 28 -35.14 -7.03 -27.67
CA ASP A 28 -36.32 -6.58 -26.94
C ASP A 28 -37.25 -7.70 -26.43
N SER A 29 -37.06 -8.12 -25.19
CA SER A 29 -38.11 -8.77 -24.39
C SER A 29 -37.74 -8.74 -22.92
N ASN A 30 -38.75 -8.50 -22.08
CA ASN A 30 -38.65 -8.49 -20.62
C ASN A 30 -38.09 -9.81 -20.08
N GLU A 31 -36.78 -9.86 -19.81
CA GLU A 31 -36.17 -11.01 -19.13
C GLU A 31 -35.68 -10.66 -17.73
N GLU A 32 -35.98 -11.62 -16.86
CA GLU A 32 -35.69 -11.75 -15.44
C GLU A 32 -34.20 -11.56 -15.07
N PRO A 33 -33.86 -11.35 -13.78
CA PRO A 33 -32.48 -11.20 -13.34
C PRO A 33 -31.63 -12.37 -13.86
N THR A 34 -30.57 -12.03 -14.59
CA THR A 34 -29.56 -12.95 -15.13
C THR A 34 -29.22 -14.01 -14.10
N ASP A 35 -29.58 -15.26 -14.39
CA ASP A 35 -29.30 -16.39 -13.52
C ASP A 35 -27.79 -16.43 -13.19
N SER A 36 -27.48 -16.29 -11.90
CA SER A 36 -26.11 -16.18 -11.37
C SER A 36 -25.19 -17.36 -11.75
N GLY A 37 -25.76 -18.45 -12.27
CA GLY A 37 -25.04 -19.63 -12.77
C GLY A 37 -24.79 -19.69 -14.29
N ALA A 38 -25.46 -18.87 -15.11
CA ALA A 38 -25.39 -19.02 -16.58
C ALA A 38 -23.99 -18.76 -17.15
N TRP A 39 -23.29 -17.74 -16.64
CA TRP A 39 -21.91 -17.44 -17.05
C TRP A 39 -20.93 -18.55 -16.64
N LYS A 40 -21.19 -19.22 -15.51
CA LYS A 40 -20.38 -20.36 -15.03
C LYS A 40 -20.53 -21.56 -15.94
N ALA A 41 -21.76 -21.89 -16.33
CA ALA A 41 -22.03 -22.98 -17.27
C ALA A 41 -21.35 -22.72 -18.63
N ARG A 42 -21.41 -21.48 -19.13
CA ARG A 42 -20.70 -21.05 -20.35
C ARG A 42 -19.19 -21.23 -20.22
N LEU A 43 -18.61 -20.78 -19.11
CA LEU A 43 -17.17 -20.90 -18.87
C LEU A 43 -16.73 -22.36 -18.72
N ALA A 44 -17.52 -23.18 -18.02
CA ALA A 44 -17.27 -24.62 -17.87
C ALA A 44 -17.33 -25.35 -19.22
N GLY A 45 -18.23 -24.95 -20.11
CA GLY A 45 -18.34 -25.49 -21.47
C GLY A 45 -17.14 -25.17 -22.37
N GLN A 46 -16.32 -24.18 -22.02
CA GLN A 46 -15.08 -23.85 -22.74
C GLN A 46 -13.87 -24.62 -22.22
N LEU A 47 -13.98 -25.30 -21.08
CA LEU A 47 -12.88 -26.07 -20.51
C LEU A 47 -12.65 -27.37 -21.32
N PRO A 48 -11.39 -27.80 -21.49
CA PRO A 48 -11.09 -29.09 -22.08
C PRO A 48 -11.77 -30.26 -21.34
N PRO A 49 -11.94 -31.42 -22.01
CA PRO A 49 -12.37 -32.66 -21.35
C PRO A 49 -11.46 -33.00 -20.16
N LEU A 50 -12.03 -33.61 -19.12
CA LEU A 50 -11.35 -33.85 -17.83
C LEU A 50 -9.96 -34.49 -17.95
N HIS A 51 -9.77 -35.41 -18.90
CA HIS A 51 -8.50 -36.12 -19.09
C HIS A 51 -7.39 -35.27 -19.73
N ASP A 52 -7.75 -34.14 -20.35
CA ASP A 52 -6.83 -33.22 -21.03
C ASP A 52 -6.61 -31.92 -20.24
N ARG A 53 -7.22 -31.78 -19.05
CA ARG A 53 -7.15 -30.56 -18.26
C ARG A 53 -5.76 -30.35 -17.68
N SER A 54 -5.25 -29.14 -17.87
CA SER A 54 -4.08 -28.67 -17.13
C SER A 54 -4.46 -28.40 -15.66
N PRO A 55 -3.48 -28.27 -14.76
CA PRO A 55 -3.75 -27.84 -13.38
C PRO A 55 -4.50 -26.51 -13.30
N PHE A 56 -4.32 -25.62 -14.28
CA PHE A 56 -5.08 -24.37 -14.38
C PHE A 56 -6.54 -24.63 -14.74
N ASP A 57 -6.81 -25.48 -15.74
CA ASP A 57 -8.18 -25.81 -16.14
C ASP A 57 -8.94 -26.54 -15.02
N GLN A 58 -8.22 -27.34 -14.22
CA GLN A 58 -8.78 -27.96 -13.02
C GLN A 58 -9.14 -26.90 -11.98
N LEU A 59 -8.26 -25.95 -11.68
CA LEU A 59 -8.57 -24.84 -10.77
C LEU A 59 -9.80 -24.03 -11.21
N ILE A 60 -9.92 -23.73 -12.51
CA ILE A 60 -11.11 -23.05 -13.04
C ILE A 60 -12.35 -23.94 -12.87
N SER A 61 -12.25 -25.23 -13.17
CA SER A 61 -13.36 -26.16 -12.96
C SER A 61 -13.81 -26.19 -11.50
N ASP A 62 -12.88 -26.36 -10.57
CA ASP A 62 -13.15 -26.43 -9.13
C ASP A 62 -13.83 -25.13 -8.67
N TYR A 63 -13.34 -23.98 -9.13
CA TYR A 63 -13.94 -22.67 -8.86
C TYR A 63 -15.39 -22.53 -9.35
N LEU A 64 -15.73 -23.19 -10.45
CA LEU A 64 -17.07 -23.14 -11.02
C LEU A 64 -18.06 -24.09 -10.35
N THR A 65 -17.57 -25.21 -9.80
CA THR A 65 -18.43 -26.30 -9.32
C THR A 65 -18.48 -26.50 -7.80
N GLU A 66 -17.48 -26.03 -7.05
CA GLU A 66 -17.40 -26.29 -5.61
C GLU A 66 -18.23 -25.31 -4.79
N ASP A 67 -18.88 -25.85 -3.74
CA ASP A 67 -19.60 -25.06 -2.72
C ASP A 67 -18.64 -24.22 -1.87
N GLU A 68 -17.43 -24.75 -1.60
CA GLU A 68 -16.32 -24.02 -0.98
C GLU A 68 -15.42 -23.40 -2.06
N LYS A 69 -15.85 -22.26 -2.60
CA LYS A 69 -15.14 -21.60 -3.70
C LYS A 69 -13.68 -21.26 -3.31
N PRO A 70 -12.70 -21.60 -4.17
CA PRO A 70 -11.36 -21.03 -4.10
C PRO A 70 -11.42 -19.51 -4.01
N ASP A 71 -10.44 -18.90 -3.31
CA ASP A 71 -10.30 -17.45 -3.26
C ASP A 71 -10.21 -16.87 -4.68
N VAL A 72 -11.11 -15.94 -5.02
CA VAL A 72 -11.16 -15.27 -6.32
C VAL A 72 -9.81 -14.63 -6.66
N SER A 73 -9.08 -14.13 -5.65
CA SER A 73 -7.74 -13.56 -5.83
C SER A 73 -6.74 -14.59 -6.37
N LEU A 74 -6.82 -15.84 -5.91
CA LEU A 74 -5.98 -16.94 -6.40
C LEU A 74 -6.29 -17.24 -7.85
N VAL A 75 -7.58 -17.34 -8.20
CA VAL A 75 -8.02 -17.61 -9.57
C VAL A 75 -7.60 -16.49 -10.52
N VAL A 76 -7.76 -15.23 -10.09
CA VAL A 76 -7.26 -14.06 -10.84
C VAL A 76 -5.75 -14.13 -11.05
N CYS A 77 -4.98 -14.43 -10.01
CA CYS A 77 -3.52 -14.54 -10.11
C CYS A 77 -3.09 -15.63 -11.10
N GLU A 78 -3.76 -16.79 -11.11
CA GLU A 78 -3.48 -17.86 -12.06
C GLU A 78 -3.90 -17.47 -13.48
N CYS A 79 -5.04 -16.79 -13.68
CA CYS A 79 -5.41 -16.25 -15.01
C CYS A 79 -4.37 -15.28 -15.55
N ILE A 80 -3.85 -14.39 -14.69
CA ILE A 80 -2.77 -13.43 -15.02
C ILE A 80 -1.51 -14.17 -15.43
N LYS A 81 -1.09 -15.19 -14.67
CA LYS A 81 0.11 -15.99 -14.91
C LYS A 81 0.02 -16.80 -16.21
N HIS A 82 -1.16 -17.33 -16.52
CA HIS A 82 -1.41 -18.08 -17.76
C HIS A 82 -1.72 -17.18 -18.97
N GLY A 83 -1.99 -15.88 -18.74
CA GLY A 83 -2.28 -14.91 -19.78
C GLY A 83 -3.67 -15.06 -20.40
N ASN A 84 -4.63 -15.55 -19.62
CA ASN A 84 -5.97 -15.88 -20.09
C ASN A 84 -6.94 -14.70 -19.88
N VAL A 85 -7.08 -13.87 -20.93
CA VAL A 85 -7.84 -12.63 -20.86
C VAL A 85 -9.34 -12.89 -20.74
N ASP A 86 -9.88 -13.83 -21.53
CA ASP A 86 -11.33 -14.05 -21.63
C ASP A 86 -11.90 -14.66 -20.33
N VAL A 87 -11.21 -15.66 -19.77
CA VAL A 87 -11.58 -16.26 -18.48
C VAL A 87 -11.53 -15.19 -17.37
N LEU A 88 -10.46 -14.39 -17.33
CA LEU A 88 -10.31 -13.33 -16.34
C LEU A 88 -11.40 -12.25 -16.49
N ALA A 89 -11.70 -11.82 -17.72
CA ALA A 89 -12.74 -10.82 -17.97
C ALA A 89 -14.12 -11.33 -17.55
N CYS A 90 -14.42 -12.60 -17.84
CA CYS A 90 -15.66 -13.24 -17.43
C CYS A 90 -15.81 -13.24 -15.90
N ILE A 91 -14.76 -13.65 -15.17
CA ILE A 91 -14.76 -13.66 -13.70
C ILE A 91 -14.92 -12.24 -13.14
N LEU A 92 -14.12 -11.29 -13.61
CA LEU A 92 -14.16 -9.89 -13.12
C LEU A 92 -15.49 -9.19 -13.41
N ALA A 93 -16.20 -9.57 -14.48
CA ALA A 93 -17.49 -8.98 -14.84
C ALA A 93 -18.68 -9.53 -14.05
N ASN A 94 -18.57 -10.75 -13.50
CA ASN A 94 -19.71 -11.45 -12.88
C ASN A 94 -19.55 -11.66 -11.37
N GLU A 95 -18.34 -11.55 -10.83
CA GLU A 95 -18.10 -11.70 -9.39
C GLU A 95 -18.14 -10.35 -8.67
N ASP A 96 -18.75 -10.35 -7.47
CA ASP A 96 -18.76 -9.20 -6.56
C ASP A 96 -17.44 -9.13 -5.78
N ILE A 97 -16.38 -8.67 -6.45
CA ILE A 97 -15.04 -8.59 -5.89
C ILE A 97 -14.86 -7.27 -5.15
N ARG A 98 -15.02 -7.28 -3.83
CA ARG A 98 -14.74 -6.10 -3.00
C ARG A 98 -13.24 -5.89 -2.75
N THR A 99 -12.49 -6.96 -2.55
CA THR A 99 -11.05 -6.95 -2.26
C THR A 99 -10.33 -7.83 -3.26
N LEU A 100 -9.33 -7.28 -3.94
CA LEU A 100 -8.48 -7.99 -4.89
C LEU A 100 -7.03 -8.05 -4.38
N CYS A 101 -6.51 -9.26 -4.21
CA CYS A 101 -5.12 -9.50 -3.84
C CYS A 101 -4.35 -10.03 -5.05
N ILE A 102 -3.28 -9.33 -5.43
CA ILE A 102 -2.36 -9.75 -6.50
C ILE A 102 -1.02 -10.10 -5.87
N GLU A 103 -0.72 -11.40 -5.86
CA GLU A 103 0.54 -11.92 -5.36
C GLU A 103 1.52 -12.13 -6.52
N GLY A 104 2.77 -11.68 -6.33
CA GLY A 104 3.82 -11.86 -7.33
C GLY A 104 4.53 -13.22 -7.25
N PRO A 105 5.35 -13.54 -8.27
CA PRO A 105 5.80 -12.64 -9.33
C PRO A 105 4.79 -12.50 -10.49
N VAL A 106 4.55 -11.25 -10.92
CA VAL A 106 3.79 -10.94 -12.15
C VAL A 106 4.72 -10.35 -13.21
N ASP A 107 4.79 -11.01 -14.36
CA ASP A 107 5.60 -10.57 -15.50
C ASP A 107 4.87 -9.49 -16.34
N GLY A 108 5.49 -9.01 -17.41
CA GLY A 108 4.88 -7.98 -18.26
C GLY A 108 3.65 -8.49 -19.03
N ARG A 109 3.57 -9.79 -19.33
CA ARG A 109 2.40 -10.38 -20.00
C ARG A 109 1.23 -10.43 -19.02
N GLY A 110 1.47 -10.80 -17.77
CA GLY A 110 0.45 -10.84 -16.73
C GLY A 110 -0.20 -9.48 -16.49
N TRP A 111 0.59 -8.41 -16.32
CA TRP A 111 0.04 -7.06 -16.15
C TRP A 111 -0.81 -6.61 -17.35
N LYS A 112 -0.39 -6.91 -18.58
CA LYS A 112 -1.20 -6.65 -19.78
C LYS A 112 -2.49 -7.47 -19.83
N THR A 113 -2.43 -8.72 -19.37
CA THR A 113 -3.59 -9.61 -19.30
C THR A 113 -4.62 -9.03 -18.34
N LEU A 114 -4.19 -8.65 -17.13
CA LEU A 114 -5.05 -7.97 -16.17
C LEU A 114 -5.63 -6.68 -16.76
N ALA A 115 -4.79 -5.78 -17.28
CA ALA A 115 -5.24 -4.50 -17.83
C ALA A 115 -6.27 -4.64 -18.96
N LYS A 116 -6.19 -5.70 -19.78
CA LYS A 116 -7.15 -5.98 -20.85
C LYS A 116 -8.45 -6.60 -20.37
N ALA A 117 -8.40 -7.38 -19.30
CA ALA A 117 -9.55 -8.10 -18.77
C ALA A 117 -10.43 -7.25 -17.84
N MET A 118 -9.91 -6.12 -17.34
CA MET A 118 -10.64 -5.22 -16.44
C MET A 118 -11.90 -4.66 -17.10
N PRO A 119 -13.10 -4.86 -16.53
CA PRO A 119 -14.30 -4.19 -16.99
C PRO A 119 -14.26 -2.69 -16.68
N ASP A 120 -15.07 -1.90 -17.38
CA ASP A 120 -15.05 -0.43 -17.30
C ASP A 120 -15.46 0.14 -15.93
N SER A 121 -16.07 -0.66 -15.05
CA SER A 121 -16.59 -0.21 -13.75
C SER A 121 -16.47 -1.31 -12.70
N LEU A 122 -15.26 -1.82 -12.47
CA LEU A 122 -15.02 -2.79 -11.42
C LEU A 122 -15.19 -2.15 -10.03
N LEU A 123 -16.06 -2.72 -9.20
CA LEU A 123 -16.42 -2.21 -7.87
C LEU A 123 -15.44 -2.63 -6.76
N VAL A 124 -14.18 -2.90 -7.12
CA VAL A 124 -13.11 -3.22 -6.15
C VAL A 124 -12.84 -1.99 -5.28
N ALA A 125 -13.12 -2.12 -3.98
CA ALA A 125 -12.83 -1.11 -2.98
C ALA A 125 -11.40 -1.24 -2.43
N GLU A 126 -10.79 -2.43 -2.50
CA GLU A 126 -9.46 -2.68 -1.96
C GLU A 126 -8.55 -3.43 -2.94
N LEU A 127 -7.38 -2.87 -3.22
CA LEU A 127 -6.34 -3.54 -4.00
C LEU A 127 -5.10 -3.76 -3.13
N GLN A 128 -4.66 -5.02 -3.06
CA GLN A 128 -3.42 -5.39 -2.37
C GLN A 128 -2.43 -5.98 -3.38
N LEU A 129 -1.26 -5.37 -3.48
CA LEU A 129 -0.12 -5.93 -4.22
C LEU A 129 0.86 -6.49 -3.20
N SER A 130 1.11 -7.79 -3.24
CA SER A 130 1.94 -8.48 -2.25
C SER A 130 3.04 -9.32 -2.91
N GLN A 131 4.03 -9.73 -2.11
CA GLN A 131 4.99 -10.81 -2.40
C GLN A 131 5.68 -10.74 -3.78
N LYS A 132 6.94 -10.31 -3.86
CA LYS A 132 7.76 -10.42 -5.08
C LYS A 132 7.18 -9.73 -6.34
N VAL A 133 6.19 -8.84 -6.21
CA VAL A 133 5.78 -7.95 -7.31
C VAL A 133 6.94 -7.02 -7.64
N ILE A 134 7.42 -7.10 -8.89
CA ILE A 134 8.51 -6.27 -9.41
C ILE A 134 8.00 -5.50 -10.62
N LEU A 135 7.92 -4.18 -10.46
CA LEU A 135 7.43 -3.24 -11.45
C LEU A 135 8.60 -2.50 -12.11
N ASP A 136 8.57 -2.39 -13.42
CA ASP A 136 9.33 -1.39 -14.19
C ASP A 136 8.34 -0.36 -14.75
N ALA A 137 8.81 0.58 -15.56
CA ALA A 137 7.95 1.65 -16.04
C ALA A 137 6.76 1.13 -16.87
N GLY A 138 6.97 0.12 -17.72
CA GLY A 138 5.90 -0.47 -18.52
C GLY A 138 4.88 -1.21 -17.66
N LYS A 139 5.32 -1.98 -16.67
CA LYS A 139 4.41 -2.62 -15.72
C LYS A 139 3.64 -1.62 -14.85
N CYS A 140 4.25 -0.48 -14.49
CA CYS A 140 3.54 0.58 -13.80
C CYS A 140 2.50 1.25 -14.70
N GLU A 141 2.77 1.41 -15.99
CA GLU A 141 1.78 1.89 -16.95
C GLU A 141 0.57 0.95 -17.03
N ASP A 142 0.81 -0.37 -17.13
CA ASP A 142 -0.26 -1.37 -17.12
C ASP A 142 -1.02 -1.37 -15.77
N LEU A 143 -0.33 -1.26 -14.63
CA LEU A 143 -0.98 -1.09 -13.32
C LEU A 143 -1.85 0.18 -13.28
N PHE A 144 -1.39 1.28 -13.85
CA PHE A 144 -2.17 2.53 -13.90
C PHE A 144 -3.40 2.40 -14.80
N ARG A 145 -3.34 1.62 -15.88
CA ARG A 145 -4.54 1.25 -16.66
C ARG A 145 -5.52 0.44 -15.80
N VAL A 146 -5.03 -0.53 -15.04
CA VAL A 146 -5.87 -1.30 -14.09
C VAL A 146 -6.54 -0.37 -13.07
N LEU A 147 -5.77 0.52 -12.43
CA LEU A 147 -6.31 1.46 -11.44
C LEU A 147 -7.36 2.41 -12.04
N SER A 148 -7.23 2.80 -13.31
CA SER A 148 -8.21 3.66 -13.97
C SER A 148 -9.58 3.00 -14.15
N ARG A 149 -9.65 1.67 -14.02
CA ARG A 149 -10.87 0.86 -14.10
C ARG A 149 -11.46 0.50 -12.73
N MET A 150 -10.91 1.06 -11.66
CA MET A 150 -11.37 0.85 -10.27
C MET A 150 -11.80 2.19 -9.64
N PRO A 151 -12.90 2.82 -10.10
CA PRO A 151 -13.33 4.13 -9.61
C PRO A 151 -13.75 4.12 -8.13
N ALA A 152 -14.14 2.95 -7.61
CA ALA A 152 -14.53 2.73 -6.22
C ALA A 152 -13.35 2.41 -5.28
N LEU A 153 -12.10 2.43 -5.76
CA LEU A 153 -10.94 2.05 -4.96
C LEU A 153 -10.73 3.02 -3.78
N GLU A 154 -10.91 2.51 -2.56
CA GLU A 154 -10.72 3.23 -1.30
C GLU A 154 -9.37 2.92 -0.66
N ASN A 155 -8.90 1.67 -0.78
CA ASN A 155 -7.72 1.17 -0.09
C ASN A 155 -6.70 0.57 -1.07
N LEU A 156 -5.48 1.10 -1.07
CA LEU A 156 -4.35 0.56 -1.83
C LEU A 156 -3.22 0.15 -0.87
N SER A 157 -2.86 -1.14 -0.90
CA SER A 157 -1.78 -1.71 -0.08
C SER A 157 -0.66 -2.27 -0.94
N LEU A 158 0.56 -1.81 -0.72
CA LEU A 158 1.77 -2.23 -1.41
C LEU A 158 2.71 -2.94 -0.41
N ARG A 159 2.70 -4.28 -0.40
CA ARG A 159 3.48 -5.11 0.53
C ARG A 159 4.64 -5.81 -0.17
N SER A 160 5.86 -5.47 0.19
CA SER A 160 7.08 -5.99 -0.44
C SER A 160 7.13 -5.78 -1.97
N VAL A 161 6.51 -4.71 -2.45
CA VAL A 161 6.51 -4.29 -3.86
C VAL A 161 7.83 -3.59 -4.19
N LYS A 162 8.40 -3.94 -5.34
CA LYS A 162 9.71 -3.48 -5.80
C LYS A 162 9.58 -2.72 -7.11
N VAL A 163 10.09 -1.49 -7.18
CA VAL A 163 10.12 -0.73 -8.43
C VAL A 163 11.57 -0.65 -8.95
N LYS A 164 11.81 -1.27 -10.11
CA LYS A 164 13.08 -1.18 -10.84
C LYS A 164 13.25 0.24 -11.37
N ARG A 165 14.42 0.83 -11.16
CA ARG A 165 14.74 2.15 -11.73
C ARG A 165 14.68 2.07 -13.26
N GLY A 166 14.03 3.05 -13.87
CA GLY A 166 13.96 3.21 -15.32
C GLY A 166 13.80 4.68 -15.67
N PHE A 167 14.29 5.10 -16.84
CA PHE A 167 14.25 6.50 -17.28
C PHE A 167 12.81 7.01 -17.51
N LEU A 168 11.89 6.11 -17.85
CA LEU A 168 10.50 6.44 -18.19
C LEU A 168 9.60 6.77 -16.98
N PHE A 169 10.07 6.57 -15.74
CA PHE A 169 9.23 6.77 -14.54
C PHE A 169 8.74 8.22 -14.37
N ASP A 170 9.48 9.21 -14.85
CA ASP A 170 9.07 10.61 -14.75
C ASP A 170 7.96 10.99 -15.74
N GLN A 171 7.75 10.16 -16.77
CA GLN A 171 6.69 10.31 -17.77
C GLN A 171 5.38 9.64 -17.36
N LEU A 172 5.43 8.72 -16.39
CA LEU A 172 4.23 8.05 -15.91
C LEU A 172 3.27 9.04 -15.24
N ARG A 173 1.98 8.78 -15.41
CA ARG A 173 0.89 9.52 -14.79
C ARG A 173 -0.08 8.52 -14.19
N CYS A 174 -0.22 8.57 -12.88
CA CYS A 174 -1.26 7.81 -12.20
C CYS A 174 -2.62 8.44 -12.57
N PRO A 175 -3.66 7.64 -12.90
CA PRO A 175 -5.00 8.18 -13.12
C PRO A 175 -5.52 8.84 -11.85
N ALA A 176 -6.52 9.71 -11.97
CA ALA A 176 -7.22 10.24 -10.80
C ALA A 176 -7.88 9.08 -10.04
N LEU A 177 -7.66 9.02 -8.72
CA LEU A 177 -8.26 8.04 -7.83
C LEU A 177 -9.11 8.79 -6.79
N PRO A 178 -10.34 9.21 -7.16
CA PRO A 178 -11.12 10.17 -6.37
C PRO A 178 -11.56 9.60 -5.01
N MET A 179 -11.76 8.28 -4.94
CA MET A 179 -12.21 7.59 -3.73
C MET A 179 -11.05 7.07 -2.87
N LEU A 180 -9.80 7.11 -3.35
CA LEU A 180 -8.68 6.54 -2.61
C LEU A 180 -8.44 7.30 -1.31
N ALA A 181 -8.83 6.67 -0.21
CA ALA A 181 -8.74 7.23 1.14
C ALA A 181 -7.50 6.72 1.88
N LYS A 182 -7.07 5.48 1.61
CA LYS A 182 -5.99 4.83 2.35
C LYS A 182 -4.90 4.33 1.42
N LEU A 183 -3.67 4.75 1.70
CA LEU A 183 -2.48 4.23 1.05
C LEU A 183 -1.55 3.61 2.08
N GLN A 184 -1.30 2.31 1.97
CA GLN A 184 -0.38 1.57 2.83
C GLN A 184 0.79 1.04 2.02
N ILE A 185 2.00 1.30 2.49
CA ILE A 185 3.22 0.78 1.91
C ILE A 185 4.02 0.10 3.01
N SER A 186 4.33 -1.17 2.83
CA SER A 186 5.26 -1.91 3.68
C SER A 186 6.26 -2.67 2.81
N GLY A 187 7.55 -2.70 3.19
CA GLY A 187 8.55 -3.31 2.33
C GLY A 187 9.94 -3.42 2.93
N SER A 188 10.80 -4.19 2.25
CA SER A 188 12.15 -4.50 2.73
C SER A 188 13.22 -3.48 2.33
N SER A 189 14.26 -3.42 3.17
CA SER A 189 15.48 -2.57 3.22
C SER A 189 16.36 -2.44 1.97
N ASN A 190 15.89 -2.70 0.75
CA ASN A 190 16.77 -2.66 -0.43
C ASN A 190 16.76 -1.29 -1.15
N PRO A 191 17.79 -0.43 -0.97
CA PRO A 191 17.84 0.91 -1.58
C PRO A 191 18.02 0.90 -3.11
N LYS A 192 18.40 -0.25 -3.70
CA LYS A 192 18.55 -0.38 -5.16
C LYS A 192 17.19 -0.56 -5.86
N VAL A 193 16.16 -0.95 -5.12
CA VAL A 193 14.82 -1.23 -5.65
C VAL A 193 13.79 -0.59 -4.72
N GLY A 194 13.60 0.72 -4.88
CA GLY A 194 12.68 1.49 -4.04
C GLY A 194 11.24 1.39 -4.50
N VAL A 195 10.29 1.80 -3.66
CA VAL A 195 8.86 1.92 -4.01
C VAL A 195 8.44 3.39 -4.25
N TYR A 196 9.31 4.33 -3.89
CA TYR A 196 9.07 5.77 -3.97
C TYR A 196 8.53 6.27 -5.32
N PRO A 197 9.05 5.86 -6.51
CA PRO A 197 8.53 6.38 -7.78
C PRO A 197 7.03 6.12 -7.97
N LEU A 198 6.54 4.96 -7.54
CA LEU A 198 5.13 4.61 -7.60
C LEU A 198 4.31 5.45 -6.60
N VAL A 199 4.77 5.52 -5.35
CA VAL A 199 4.13 6.33 -4.29
C VAL A 199 4.03 7.80 -4.69
N ARG A 200 5.09 8.34 -5.31
CA ARG A 200 5.15 9.72 -5.80
C ARG A 200 4.03 10.01 -6.79
N GLU A 201 3.81 9.13 -7.76
CA GLU A 201 2.77 9.37 -8.78
C GLU A 201 1.36 9.17 -8.21
N ILE A 202 1.15 8.22 -7.29
CA ILE A 202 -0.13 8.06 -6.60
C ILE A 202 -0.47 9.31 -5.79
N LEU A 203 0.44 9.79 -4.92
CA LEU A 203 0.21 10.96 -4.07
C LEU A 203 0.07 12.29 -4.87
N LYS A 204 0.50 12.33 -6.13
CA LYS A 204 0.21 13.48 -7.02
C LYS A 204 -1.21 13.43 -7.60
N ALA A 205 -1.76 12.23 -7.78
CA ALA A 205 -3.03 12.01 -8.46
C ALA A 205 -4.23 11.99 -7.49
N CYS A 206 -4.00 11.83 -6.18
CA CYS A 206 -5.06 11.75 -5.19
C CYS A 206 -4.74 12.45 -3.87
N GLN A 207 -5.79 12.65 -3.07
CA GLN A 207 -5.76 13.22 -1.72
C GLN A 207 -6.20 12.15 -0.72
N VAL A 208 -5.25 11.58 0.01
CA VAL A 208 -5.52 10.47 0.94
C VAL A 208 -5.88 10.98 2.34
N GLN A 209 -6.71 10.21 3.04
CA GLN A 209 -7.06 10.44 4.45
C GLN A 209 -6.07 9.75 5.39
N SER A 210 -5.61 8.55 5.02
CA SER A 210 -4.63 7.78 5.78
C SER A 210 -3.45 7.37 4.90
N LEU A 211 -2.25 7.65 5.39
CA LEU A 211 -1.00 7.23 4.77
C LEU A 211 -0.15 6.46 5.78
N SER A 212 0.23 5.23 5.42
CA SER A 212 1.14 4.41 6.21
C SER A 212 2.35 4.04 5.36
N ILE A 213 3.54 4.45 5.80
CA ILE A 213 4.81 4.14 5.14
C ILE A 213 5.71 3.43 6.15
N ASP A 214 5.81 2.11 6.00
CA ASP A 214 6.74 1.24 6.72
C ASP A 214 7.75 0.62 5.75
N VAL A 215 8.66 1.46 5.25
CA VAL A 215 9.63 1.08 4.22
C VAL A 215 11.05 1.32 4.71
N SER A 216 11.44 0.45 5.62
CA SER A 216 12.84 0.07 5.85
C SER A 216 13.67 0.20 4.56
N GLY A 217 14.69 1.09 4.55
CA GLY A 217 15.72 1.25 3.51
C GLY A 217 15.32 1.43 2.04
N ALA A 218 14.02 1.50 1.68
CA ALA A 218 13.56 1.56 0.29
C ALA A 218 13.34 3.00 -0.23
N ILE A 219 13.45 3.99 0.65
CA ILE A 219 13.41 5.42 0.34
C ILE A 219 14.78 6.00 0.73
N THR A 220 15.42 6.72 -0.19
CA THR A 220 16.69 7.40 0.09
C THR A 220 16.46 8.77 0.72
N ALA A 221 17.46 9.35 1.40
CA ALA A 221 17.42 10.73 1.91
C ALA A 221 16.79 11.75 0.95
N ARG A 222 17.22 11.77 -0.32
CA ARG A 222 16.68 12.67 -1.35
C ARG A 222 15.20 12.41 -1.65
N GLN A 223 14.75 11.16 -1.54
CA GLN A 223 13.35 10.79 -1.74
C GLN A 223 12.50 11.14 -0.53
N HIS A 224 13.04 11.08 0.70
CA HIS A 224 12.38 11.58 1.91
C HIS A 224 12.02 13.06 1.76
N SER A 225 12.95 13.92 1.34
CA SER A 225 12.66 15.36 1.15
C SER A 225 11.55 15.61 0.13
N LYS A 226 11.54 14.84 -0.96
CA LYS A 226 10.48 14.96 -1.98
C LYS A 226 9.14 14.42 -1.48
N LEU A 227 9.15 13.35 -0.68
CA LEU A 227 7.96 12.81 -0.05
C LEU A 227 7.37 13.83 0.93
N ALA A 228 8.18 14.45 1.79
CA ALA A 228 7.74 15.51 2.69
C ALA A 228 7.08 16.67 1.93
N GLY A 229 7.65 17.08 0.79
CA GLY A 229 7.03 18.09 -0.07
C GLY A 229 5.69 17.69 -0.70
N LEU A 230 5.42 16.39 -0.86
CA LEU A 230 4.11 15.88 -1.28
C LEU A 230 3.12 15.84 -0.11
N LEU A 231 3.56 15.47 1.09
CA LEU A 231 2.71 15.46 2.28
C LEU A 231 2.15 16.86 2.56
N HIS A 232 2.95 17.91 2.37
CA HIS A 232 2.47 19.29 2.50
C HIS A 232 1.31 19.66 1.54
N LYS A 233 1.12 18.89 0.47
CA LYS A 233 0.02 19.07 -0.49
C LYS A 233 -1.19 18.18 -0.19
N GLN A 234 -1.13 17.35 0.86
CA GLN A 234 -2.19 16.44 1.26
C GLN A 234 -3.12 17.11 2.28
N ASN A 235 -4.19 17.75 1.81
CA ASN A 235 -5.07 18.56 2.67
C ASN A 235 -6.21 17.76 3.33
N ARG A 236 -6.43 16.50 2.93
CA ARG A 236 -7.44 15.60 3.51
C ARG A 236 -6.89 14.62 4.55
N MET A 237 -5.58 14.63 4.78
CA MET A 237 -4.91 13.62 5.61
C MET A 237 -5.22 13.82 7.10
N SER A 238 -5.76 12.79 7.74
CA SER A 238 -6.07 12.77 9.17
C SER A 238 -5.24 11.72 9.93
N SER A 239 -4.72 10.70 9.26
CA SER A 239 -3.87 9.67 9.86
C SER A 239 -2.56 9.54 9.09
N LEU A 240 -1.44 9.61 9.83
CA LEU A 240 -0.11 9.45 9.28
C LEU A 240 0.71 8.48 10.13
N ARG A 241 1.09 7.36 9.51
CA ARG A 241 2.13 6.46 10.02
C ARG A 241 3.39 6.59 9.17
N LEU A 242 4.48 7.07 9.74
CA LEU A 242 5.80 7.11 9.13
C LEU A 242 6.76 6.31 9.98
N ARG A 243 7.34 5.26 9.41
CA ARG A 243 8.43 4.51 10.03
C ARG A 243 9.68 4.66 9.18
N ILE A 244 10.58 5.53 9.64
CA ILE A 244 11.87 5.80 9.03
C ILE A 244 12.93 5.06 9.86
N GLU A 245 13.58 4.07 9.27
CA GLU A 245 14.42 3.14 10.01
C GLU A 245 15.61 3.76 10.76
N ARG A 246 16.08 3.04 11.79
CA ARG A 246 17.19 3.40 12.69
C ARG A 246 18.56 3.62 12.01
N ARG A 247 18.75 3.16 10.77
CA ARG A 247 19.98 3.40 9.98
C ARG A 247 19.94 4.73 9.21
N ALA A 248 18.77 5.39 9.20
CA ALA A 248 18.64 6.76 8.76
C ALA A 248 19.52 7.66 9.59
N THR A 249 20.24 8.58 8.94
CA THR A 249 20.85 9.68 9.67
C THR A 249 19.69 10.58 10.15
N PRO A 250 19.75 11.18 11.35
CA PRO A 250 18.63 11.96 11.88
C PRO A 250 18.16 13.11 10.97
N GLU A 251 18.99 13.53 10.02
CA GLU A 251 18.69 14.53 8.98
C GLU A 251 17.60 14.05 8.01
N GLU A 252 17.40 12.73 7.82
CA GLU A 252 16.33 12.20 6.98
C GLU A 252 14.93 12.48 7.59
N PHE A 253 14.83 12.47 8.92
CA PHE A 253 13.60 12.85 9.63
C PHE A 253 13.35 14.38 9.56
N GLU A 254 14.41 15.18 9.58
CA GLU A 254 14.31 16.65 9.63
C GLU A 254 13.50 17.22 8.46
N CYS A 255 13.55 16.60 7.28
CA CYS A 255 12.78 17.07 6.13
C CYS A 255 11.25 17.02 6.31
N TYR A 256 10.74 16.24 7.27
CA TYR A 256 9.32 16.16 7.61
C TYR A 256 8.89 17.22 8.63
N MET A 257 9.83 17.85 9.35
CA MET A 257 9.53 18.85 10.38
C MET A 257 8.70 20.04 9.87
N PRO A 258 8.92 20.60 8.66
CA PRO A 258 8.05 21.65 8.14
C PRO A 258 6.58 21.24 7.98
N PHE A 259 6.32 19.96 7.67
CA PHE A 259 4.98 19.42 7.57
C PHE A 259 4.38 19.15 8.96
N LEU A 260 5.14 18.51 9.85
CA LEU A 260 4.68 18.12 11.18
C LEU A 260 4.52 19.32 12.14
N CYS A 261 5.39 20.32 12.03
CA CYS A 261 5.50 21.45 12.95
C CYS A 261 5.15 22.81 12.31
N GLY A 262 4.68 22.82 11.06
CA GLY A 262 4.39 24.04 10.32
C GLY A 262 3.32 24.91 10.98
N LYS A 263 3.20 26.17 10.53
CA LYS A 263 2.20 27.14 11.04
C LYS A 263 0.76 26.80 10.66
N THR A 264 0.57 26.06 9.58
CA THR A 264 -0.73 25.57 9.09
C THR A 264 -0.62 24.07 8.86
N PRO A 265 -0.44 23.28 9.92
CA PRO A 265 -0.25 21.86 9.72
C PRO A 265 -1.58 21.22 9.32
N THR A 266 -1.49 20.08 8.63
CA THR A 266 -2.68 19.29 8.34
C THR A 266 -3.20 18.76 9.69
N PRO A 267 -4.52 18.87 9.98
CA PRO A 267 -5.06 18.45 11.27
C PRO A 267 -5.05 16.93 11.38
N LEU A 268 -4.00 16.41 12.03
CA LEU A 268 -3.84 14.97 12.26
C LEU A 268 -4.63 14.56 13.49
N VAL A 269 -5.37 13.46 13.34
CA VAL A 269 -6.04 12.72 14.42
C VAL A 269 -5.11 11.63 14.96
N GLU A 270 -4.31 11.01 14.08
CA GLU A 270 -3.34 9.98 14.44
C GLU A 270 -1.98 10.30 13.83
N LEU A 271 -0.94 10.28 14.68
CA LEU A 271 0.45 10.38 14.27
C LEU A 271 1.24 9.22 14.87
N ASP A 272 1.76 8.35 14.01
CA ASP A 272 2.61 7.23 14.39
C ASP A 272 3.99 7.37 13.75
N LEU A 273 4.98 7.60 14.59
CA LEU A 273 6.39 7.70 14.28
C LEU A 273 7.20 6.57 14.91
N THR A 274 6.55 5.49 15.34
CA THR A 274 7.18 4.41 16.10
C THR A 274 8.40 3.85 15.37
N GLY A 275 9.53 3.81 16.08
CA GLY A 275 10.81 3.34 15.54
C GLY A 275 11.55 4.32 14.65
N CYS A 276 11.07 5.57 14.49
CA CYS A 276 11.81 6.63 13.80
C CYS A 276 13.10 7.02 14.53
N CYS A 277 14.13 7.47 13.82
CA CYS A 277 15.32 8.06 14.46
C CYS A 277 15.13 9.57 14.57
N VAL A 278 14.81 10.09 15.77
CA VAL A 278 14.54 11.53 15.97
C VAL A 278 15.54 12.12 16.96
N GLN A 279 16.32 13.12 16.53
CA GLN A 279 17.19 13.88 17.43
C GLN A 279 16.40 14.58 18.54
N VAL A 280 16.95 14.67 19.76
CA VAL A 280 16.32 15.34 20.92
C VAL A 280 15.80 16.75 20.60
N GLY A 281 16.59 17.55 19.89
CA GLY A 281 16.16 18.90 19.50
C GLY A 281 14.92 18.91 18.60
N ASN A 282 14.84 17.98 17.65
CA ASN A 282 13.66 17.84 16.77
C ASN A 282 12.49 17.21 17.50
N PHE A 283 12.76 16.28 18.43
CA PHE A 283 11.73 15.70 19.29
C PHE A 283 11.05 16.78 20.15
N ASN A 284 11.81 17.62 20.86
CA ASN A 284 11.24 18.71 21.65
C ASN A 284 10.45 19.70 20.80
N LYS A 285 10.98 20.08 19.62
CA LYS A 285 10.27 20.95 18.67
C LYS A 285 8.95 20.32 18.21
N LEU A 286 8.95 19.02 17.93
CA LEU A 286 7.74 18.28 17.55
C LEU A 286 6.72 18.31 18.68
N ILE A 287 7.12 17.92 19.90
CA ILE A 287 6.23 17.90 21.06
C ILE A 287 5.59 19.27 21.32
N GLU A 288 6.39 20.35 21.27
CA GLU A 288 5.89 21.71 21.42
C GLU A 288 4.90 22.08 20.30
N ALA A 289 5.24 21.76 19.05
CA ALA A 289 4.40 22.07 17.90
C ALA A 289 3.09 21.28 17.91
N LEU A 290 3.09 20.00 18.32
CA LEU A 290 1.87 19.20 18.46
C LEU A 290 0.92 19.83 19.48
N SER A 291 1.47 20.31 20.61
CA SER A 291 0.68 20.97 21.66
C SER A 291 -0.01 22.26 21.20
N SER A 292 0.60 22.97 20.26
CA SER A 292 0.12 24.28 19.80
C SER A 292 -0.70 24.19 18.52
N ASN A 293 -0.35 23.28 17.62
CA ASN A 293 -0.83 23.30 16.24
C ASN A 293 -1.66 22.06 15.85
N GLN A 294 -1.78 21.04 16.71
CA GLN A 294 -2.54 19.81 16.44
C GLN A 294 -3.69 19.59 17.43
N PRO A 295 -4.72 20.46 17.44
CA PRO A 295 -5.83 20.35 18.39
C PRO A 295 -6.72 19.12 18.17
N ALA A 296 -6.64 18.48 17.00
CA ALA A 296 -7.41 17.29 16.64
C ALA A 296 -6.73 15.96 17.01
N LEU A 297 -5.48 16.00 17.52
CA LEU A 297 -4.69 14.80 17.76
C LEU A 297 -5.26 13.97 18.91
N GLU A 298 -5.63 12.73 18.61
CA GLU A 298 -6.19 11.75 19.54
C GLU A 298 -5.22 10.62 19.84
N SER A 299 -4.34 10.27 18.90
CA SER A 299 -3.34 9.22 19.05
C SER A 299 -1.95 9.68 18.64
N LEU A 300 -0.99 9.56 19.56
CA LEU A 300 0.43 9.83 19.33
C LEU A 300 1.26 8.59 19.70
N LEU A 301 1.84 7.96 18.69
CA LEU A 301 2.71 6.79 18.85
C LEU A 301 4.14 7.19 18.47
N ILE A 302 4.98 7.40 19.48
CA ILE A 302 6.38 7.80 19.32
C ILE A 302 7.29 6.83 20.08
N GLY A 303 6.89 5.56 20.15
CA GLY A 303 7.67 4.49 20.77
C GLY A 303 8.97 4.21 20.02
N ALA A 304 9.99 3.76 20.74
CA ALA A 304 11.29 3.33 20.19
C ALA A 304 11.97 4.36 19.26
N CYS A 305 11.72 5.66 19.45
CA CYS A 305 12.17 6.73 18.55
C CYS A 305 13.68 7.08 18.64
N SER A 306 14.47 6.25 19.33
CA SER A 306 15.92 6.43 19.56
C SER A 306 16.29 7.87 19.97
N VAL A 307 15.42 8.54 20.71
CA VAL A 307 15.50 9.97 21.04
C VAL A 307 16.80 10.28 21.80
N ALA A 308 17.25 9.34 22.63
CA ALA A 308 18.46 9.42 23.43
C ALA A 308 19.68 8.76 22.77
N GLY A 309 19.88 8.97 21.46
CA GLY A 309 20.95 8.35 20.67
C GLY A 309 22.29 8.24 21.42
N ASP A 310 22.79 7.01 21.52
CA ASP A 310 24.06 6.60 22.12
C ASP A 310 24.19 6.79 23.65
N PRO A 311 24.40 5.71 24.44
CA PRO A 311 24.61 5.78 25.90
C PRO A 311 25.83 6.61 26.34
N ASN A 312 26.70 7.05 25.43
CA ASN A 312 27.78 8.01 25.72
C ASN A 312 27.30 9.47 25.83
N TYR A 313 26.04 9.78 25.46
CA TYR A 313 25.44 11.12 25.53
C TYR A 313 24.41 11.26 26.66
N ARG A 314 24.73 10.75 27.87
CA ARG A 314 23.86 10.79 29.06
C ARG A 314 23.39 12.21 29.45
N GLU A 315 24.09 13.25 29.02
CA GLU A 315 23.71 14.65 29.29
C GLU A 315 22.53 15.15 28.45
N ILE A 316 22.28 14.58 27.26
CA ILE A 316 21.24 15.08 26.34
C ILE A 316 19.82 14.66 26.78
N VAL A 317 19.68 13.54 27.49
CA VAL A 317 18.38 13.01 27.92
C VAL A 317 17.66 13.92 28.94
N ASN A 318 18.40 14.73 29.70
CA ASN A 318 17.84 15.68 30.66
C ASN A 318 17.12 16.88 29.99
N ILE A 319 17.37 17.09 28.69
CA ILE A 319 16.82 18.20 27.91
C ILE A 319 15.42 17.87 27.36
N ILE A 320 15.00 16.60 27.39
CA ILE A 320 13.68 16.20 26.89
C ILE A 320 12.59 16.88 27.73
N ASP A 321 11.68 17.58 27.05
CA ASP A 321 10.48 18.16 27.65
C ASP A 321 9.24 17.47 27.09
N LEU A 322 8.47 16.87 28.00
CA LEU A 322 7.24 16.15 27.69
C LEU A 322 6.00 16.91 28.17
N LEU A 323 6.16 17.92 29.03
CA LEU A 323 5.03 18.66 29.60
C LEU A 323 4.10 19.28 28.57
N PRO A 324 4.56 19.75 27.38
CA PRO A 324 3.66 20.26 26.37
C PRO A 324 2.59 19.24 25.92
N LEU A 325 2.86 17.93 26.00
CA LEU A 325 1.87 16.90 25.65
C LEU A 325 0.60 16.99 26.51
N ALA A 326 0.70 17.43 27.77
CA ALA A 326 -0.47 17.60 28.63
C ALA A 326 -1.43 18.71 28.14
N ARG A 327 -1.00 19.54 27.19
CA ARG A 327 -1.84 20.57 26.56
C ARG A 327 -2.62 20.05 25.35
N VAL A 328 -2.31 18.85 24.84
CA VAL A 328 -3.02 18.22 23.73
C VAL A 328 -4.35 17.65 24.24
N LYS A 329 -5.39 18.49 24.27
CA LYS A 329 -6.66 18.21 24.97
C LYS A 329 -7.43 16.97 24.50
N ARG A 330 -7.21 16.54 23.25
CA ARG A 330 -7.91 15.38 22.67
C ARG A 330 -7.11 14.09 22.74
N LEU A 331 -5.88 14.13 23.29
CA LEU A 331 -5.00 12.97 23.32
C LEU A 331 -5.59 11.87 24.21
N GLN A 332 -5.92 10.73 23.61
CA GLN A 332 -6.46 9.54 24.27
C GLN A 332 -5.43 8.40 24.30
N HIS A 333 -4.59 8.33 23.28
CA HIS A 333 -3.55 7.30 23.15
C HIS A 333 -2.17 7.94 23.05
N LEU A 334 -1.29 7.58 23.98
CA LEU A 334 0.09 8.03 24.01
C LEU A 334 1.02 6.84 24.23
N ASP A 335 1.87 6.57 23.24
CA ASP A 335 2.95 5.59 23.36
C ASP A 335 4.32 6.28 23.37
N LEU A 336 4.99 6.21 24.52
CA LEU A 336 6.36 6.67 24.75
C LEU A 336 7.35 5.52 24.99
N SER A 337 6.90 4.27 24.81
CA SER A 337 7.67 3.07 25.17
C SER A 337 9.03 3.03 24.48
N SER A 338 9.99 2.35 25.11
CA SER A 338 11.31 2.08 24.50
C SER A 338 12.17 3.32 24.14
N ASN A 339 11.93 4.48 24.76
CA ASN A 339 12.71 5.72 24.52
C ASN A 339 13.79 6.05 25.57
N HIS A 340 14.04 5.16 26.55
CA HIS A 340 14.99 5.42 27.66
C HIS A 340 14.80 6.78 28.36
N LEU A 341 13.55 7.20 28.56
CA LEU A 341 13.21 8.50 29.14
C LEU A 341 13.55 8.56 30.65
N PRO A 342 13.97 9.72 31.20
CA PRO A 342 14.29 9.84 32.61
C PRO A 342 13.03 9.66 33.47
N LYS A 343 13.14 8.85 34.53
CA LYS A 343 12.01 8.56 35.44
C LYS A 343 11.32 9.83 35.96
N GLY A 344 12.10 10.86 36.31
CA GLY A 344 11.56 12.14 36.80
C GLY A 344 10.68 12.87 35.77
N LYS A 345 11.07 12.85 34.48
CA LYS A 345 10.29 13.46 33.39
C LYS A 345 8.98 12.71 33.14
N MET A 346 9.02 11.38 33.19
CA MET A 346 7.82 10.55 33.08
C MET A 346 6.84 10.79 34.22
N VAL A 347 7.33 10.86 35.47
CA VAL A 347 6.49 11.17 36.64
C VAL A 347 5.85 12.56 36.51
N ALA A 348 6.62 13.57 36.07
CA ALA A 348 6.10 14.91 35.86
C ALA A 348 5.01 14.94 34.77
N LEU A 349 5.22 14.25 33.65
CA LEU A 349 4.22 14.10 32.59
C LEU A 349 2.94 13.43 33.12
N LEU A 350 3.05 12.30 33.82
CA LEU A 350 1.89 11.59 34.35
C LEU A 350 1.07 12.47 35.32
N LYS A 351 1.75 13.26 36.16
CA LYS A 351 1.09 14.23 37.04
C LYS A 351 0.34 15.29 36.22
N ALA A 352 0.99 15.88 35.22
CA ALA A 352 0.38 16.89 34.35
C ALA A 352 -0.81 16.34 33.54
N LEU A 353 -0.71 15.12 33.01
CA LEU A 353 -1.81 14.44 32.31
C LEU A 353 -3.00 14.17 33.23
N LYS A 354 -2.75 13.77 34.49
CA LYS A 354 -3.79 13.58 35.50
C LYS A 354 -4.48 14.91 35.84
N GLU A 355 -3.72 15.99 36.02
CA GLU A 355 -4.25 17.34 36.27
C GLU A 355 -5.09 17.84 35.08
N ALA A 356 -4.68 17.52 33.86
CA ALA A 356 -5.41 17.82 32.63
C ALA A 356 -6.62 16.89 32.38
N LYS A 357 -6.89 15.90 33.24
CA LYS A 357 -7.94 14.88 33.09
C LYS A 357 -7.82 14.04 31.81
N LEU A 358 -6.59 13.79 31.37
CA LEU A 358 -6.26 12.94 30.21
C LEU A 358 -5.89 11.50 30.62
N LEU A 359 -5.83 11.22 31.91
CA LEU A 359 -5.67 9.87 32.48
C LEU A 359 -6.88 9.57 33.35
N SER A 360 -7.58 8.48 33.05
CA SER A 360 -8.68 7.94 33.86
C SER A 360 -8.16 7.17 35.07
#